data_AF-A0A1M6E618-F1
#
_entry.id   AF-A0A1M6E618-F1
#
_cell.length_a   1.000
_cell.length_b   1.000
_cell.length_c   1.000
_cell.angle_alpha   90.00
_cell.angle_beta   90.00
_cell.angle_gamma   90.00
#
_symmetry.space_group_name_H-M   'P 1'
#
loop_
_entity.id
_entity.type
_entity.pdbx_description
1 polymer ?
#
loop_
_entity_poly.entity_id
_entity_poly.type
_entity_poly.pdbx_seq_one_letter_code
_entity_poly.pdbx_strand_id
1 'polypeptide(L)'
;MSDWKHVEVPRICERLIGFSVPDEHGELLVISYEGMHLLKLGEEIKVTHDNRYCEYDLYDPNRGVATYNDRLWPIIGLMGGDACCQSPQGEELRVVESENRFEVYKDGIELFTDSFENFSGDWVAGTFSTDGNWLIIGFPYDFDMIIMKR
;
A
#
# COMPACT_ATOMS: atom_id res chain seq x y z
N MET A 1 11.89 -14.09 14.49
CA MET A 1 11.50 -14.12 13.06
C MET A 1 10.03 -13.75 13.03
N SER A 2 9.65 -12.69 12.32
CA SER A 2 8.24 -12.28 12.24
C SER A 2 7.44 -13.21 11.33
N ASP A 3 6.15 -13.37 11.62
CA ASP A 3 5.23 -14.30 10.93
C ASP A 3 4.47 -13.64 9.78
N TRP A 4 5.13 -12.78 9.00
CA TRP A 4 4.50 -12.13 7.84
C TRP A 4 4.22 -13.15 6.73
N LYS A 5 2.96 -13.22 6.29
CA LYS A 5 2.49 -14.11 5.23
C LYS A 5 1.90 -13.31 4.09
N HIS A 6 2.30 -13.63 2.86
CA HIS A 6 1.67 -13.09 1.66
C HIS A 6 0.17 -13.45 1.62
N VAL A 7 -0.65 -12.48 1.25
CA VAL A 7 -2.07 -12.67 0.99
C VAL A 7 -2.31 -12.42 -0.48
N GLU A 8 -3.04 -13.34 -1.12
CA GLU A 8 -3.40 -13.21 -2.53
C GLU A 8 -4.29 -11.98 -2.72
N VAL A 9 -3.87 -11.08 -3.60
CA VAL A 9 -4.59 -9.87 -3.95
C VAL A 9 -5.25 -10.12 -5.31
N PRO A 10 -6.58 -10.00 -5.44
CA PRO A 10 -7.21 -10.02 -6.75
C PRO A 10 -6.68 -8.88 -7.60
N ARG A 11 -6.41 -9.13 -8.88
CA ARG A 11 -5.93 -8.11 -9.82
C ARG A 11 -6.82 -6.86 -9.77
N ILE A 12 -6.20 -5.72 -9.46
CA ILE A 12 -6.91 -4.45 -9.22
C ILE A 12 -6.89 -3.57 -10.48
N CYS A 13 -5.68 -3.29 -10.97
CA CYS A 13 -5.39 -2.36 -12.04
C CYS A 13 -4.09 -2.74 -12.76
N GLU A 14 -3.75 -2.04 -13.84
CA GLU A 14 -2.45 -2.20 -14.51
C GLU A 14 -1.46 -1.13 -14.03
N ARG A 15 -1.95 0.10 -13.78
CA ARG A 15 -1.08 1.23 -13.42
C ARG A 15 -1.56 1.90 -12.14
N LEU A 16 -0.77 1.74 -11.09
CA LEU A 16 -1.02 2.31 -9.76
C LEU A 16 -0.50 3.75 -9.69
N ILE A 17 -1.35 4.68 -9.25
CA ILE A 17 -0.96 6.06 -8.93
C ILE A 17 -0.57 6.16 -7.46
N GLY A 18 -1.34 5.52 -6.58
CA GLY A 18 -1.07 5.49 -5.15
C GLY A 18 -2.13 4.73 -4.38
N PHE A 19 -1.91 4.60 -3.08
CA PHE A 19 -2.78 3.87 -2.17
C PHE A 19 -2.75 4.50 -0.77
N SER A 20 -3.77 4.27 0.04
CA SER A 20 -3.83 4.82 1.40
C SER A 20 -3.11 3.93 2.43
N VAL A 21 -2.90 4.44 3.64
CA VAL A 21 -2.65 3.56 4.79
C VAL A 21 -3.94 2.79 5.09
N PRO A 22 -3.92 1.46 5.33
CA PRO A 22 -5.11 0.77 5.79
C PRO A 22 -5.51 1.23 7.18
N ASP A 23 -6.79 1.48 7.34
CA ASP A 23 -7.37 1.94 8.59
C ASP A 23 -7.61 0.80 9.59
N GLU A 24 -8.20 1.14 10.73
CA GLU A 24 -8.56 0.21 11.81
C GLU A 24 -9.66 -0.80 11.41
N HIS A 25 -10.33 -0.60 10.28
CA HIS A 25 -11.32 -1.51 9.72
C HIS A 25 -10.72 -2.42 8.62
N GLY A 26 -9.43 -2.26 8.33
CA GLY A 26 -8.74 -2.97 7.26
C GLY A 26 -9.17 -2.50 5.87
N GLU A 27 -9.60 -1.25 5.72
CA GLU A 27 -9.95 -0.67 4.43
C GLU A 27 -8.78 0.12 3.84
N LEU A 28 -8.54 -0.09 2.55
CA LEU A 28 -7.44 0.49 1.79
C LEU A 28 -8.01 1.08 0.50
N LEU A 29 -7.82 2.38 0.26
CA LEU A 29 -8.16 3.00 -1.01
C LEU A 29 -6.96 2.92 -1.96
N VAL A 30 -7.20 2.46 -3.18
CA VAL A 30 -6.22 2.36 -4.26
C VAL A 30 -6.69 3.25 -5.40
N ILE A 31 -5.76 4.07 -5.92
CA ILE A 31 -5.98 5.00 -7.02
C ILE A 31 -5.16 4.51 -8.20
N SER A 32 -5.82 4.24 -9.31
CA SER A 32 -5.17 3.83 -10.55
C SER A 32 -5.53 4.78 -11.69
N TYR A 33 -4.85 4.59 -12.83
CA TYR A 33 -5.25 5.27 -14.05
C TYR A 33 -6.60 4.78 -14.57
N GLU A 34 -6.98 3.54 -14.26
CA GLU A 34 -8.20 2.90 -14.75
C GLU A 34 -9.41 3.17 -13.86
N GLY A 35 -9.21 3.52 -12.59
CA GLY A 35 -10.30 3.78 -11.66
C GLY A 35 -9.89 3.94 -10.19
N MET A 36 -10.89 3.97 -9.32
CA MET A 36 -10.71 3.87 -7.87
C MET A 36 -11.07 2.47 -7.40
N HIS A 37 -10.32 1.95 -6.43
CA HIS A 37 -10.55 0.61 -5.90
C HIS A 37 -10.51 0.62 -4.37
N LEU A 38 -11.60 0.18 -3.74
CA LEU A 38 -11.64 0.02 -2.30
C LEU A 38 -11.38 -1.44 -1.96
N LEU A 39 -10.26 -1.68 -1.28
CA LEU A 39 -9.87 -2.99 -0.78
C LEU A 39 -10.33 -3.14 0.67
N LYS A 40 -10.88 -4.31 0.98
CA LYS A 40 -11.16 -4.74 2.34
C LYS A 40 -10.28 -5.94 2.68
N LEU A 41 -9.34 -5.71 3.59
CA LEU A 41 -8.38 -6.69 4.08
C LEU A 41 -9.06 -7.66 5.04
N GLY A 42 -8.74 -8.96 4.94
CA GLY A 42 -9.39 -10.03 5.68
C GLY A 42 -8.73 -11.37 5.44
N GLU A 43 -9.40 -12.49 5.76
CA GLU A 43 -8.90 -13.81 5.33
C GLU A 43 -8.86 -13.93 3.80
N GLU A 44 -9.80 -13.27 3.13
CA GLU A 44 -9.85 -13.06 1.69
C GLU A 44 -9.93 -11.55 1.44
N ILE A 45 -9.10 -11.04 0.53
CA ILE A 45 -9.14 -9.63 0.14
C ILE A 45 -10.32 -9.41 -0.81
N LYS A 46 -11.21 -8.49 -0.46
CA LYS A 46 -12.33 -8.09 -1.31
C LYS A 46 -12.01 -6.76 -1.99
N VAL A 47 -12.25 -6.70 -3.29
CA VAL A 47 -12.02 -5.50 -4.10
C VAL A 47 -13.35 -4.97 -4.61
N THR A 48 -13.62 -3.69 -4.37
CA THR A 48 -14.72 -2.96 -5.02
C THR A 48 -14.14 -2.00 -6.03
N HIS A 49 -14.41 -2.21 -7.31
CA HIS A 49 -13.97 -1.29 -8.37
C HIS A 49 -15.03 -0.22 -8.62
N ASP A 50 -14.61 1.03 -8.67
CA ASP A 50 -15.46 2.17 -8.96
C ASP A 50 -14.90 2.95 -10.16
N ASN A 51 -15.32 2.53 -11.35
CA ASN A 51 -14.86 3.10 -12.61
C ASN A 51 -15.56 4.42 -12.97
N ARG A 52 -16.36 4.99 -12.06
CA ARG A 52 -16.97 6.32 -12.26
C ARG A 52 -15.96 7.45 -12.07
N TYR A 53 -14.86 7.16 -11.36
CA TYR A 53 -13.80 8.08 -11.03
C TYR A 53 -12.48 7.45 -11.49
N CYS A 54 -11.66 8.19 -12.24
CA CYS A 54 -10.34 7.76 -12.69
C CYS A 54 -9.27 8.79 -12.32
N GLU A 55 -8.02 8.35 -12.28
CA GLU A 55 -6.83 9.20 -12.10
C GLU A 55 -6.94 10.20 -10.93
N TYR A 56 -7.20 11.47 -11.26
CA TYR A 56 -7.20 12.61 -10.34
C TYR A 56 -8.60 13.15 -10.07
N ASP A 57 -9.67 12.46 -10.48
CA ASP A 57 -11.05 12.94 -10.30
C ASP A 57 -11.38 13.22 -8.82
N LEU A 58 -10.85 12.39 -7.93
CA LEU A 58 -11.05 12.49 -6.48
C LEU A 58 -9.76 12.74 -5.70
N TYR A 59 -8.61 12.66 -6.35
CA TYR A 59 -7.29 12.76 -5.75
C TYR A 59 -6.67 14.13 -6.01
N ASP A 60 -6.36 14.86 -4.95
CA ASP A 60 -5.61 16.11 -5.01
C ASP A 60 -4.12 15.83 -4.78
N PRO A 61 -3.28 15.81 -5.84
CA PRO A 61 -1.86 15.49 -5.72
C PRO A 61 -1.07 16.56 -4.97
N ASN A 62 -1.55 17.81 -4.91
CA ASN A 62 -0.88 18.87 -4.16
C ASN A 62 -1.07 18.70 -2.66
N ARG A 63 -2.19 18.11 -2.26
CA ARG A 63 -2.53 17.85 -0.85
C ARG A 63 -2.19 16.43 -0.41
N GLY A 64 -1.94 15.51 -1.34
CA GLY A 64 -1.70 14.10 -1.05
C GLY A 64 -2.92 13.40 -0.45
N VAL A 65 -4.15 13.85 -0.78
CA VAL A 65 -5.39 13.28 -0.24
C VAL A 65 -6.43 13.03 -1.32
N ALA A 66 -7.20 11.95 -1.18
CA ALA A 66 -8.38 11.69 -1.96
C ALA A 66 -9.66 11.79 -1.11
N THR A 67 -10.75 12.28 -1.70
CA THR A 67 -12.07 12.28 -1.03
C THR A 67 -12.96 11.22 -1.68
N TYR A 68 -13.24 10.13 -0.96
CA TYR A 68 -14.05 9.01 -1.46
C TYR A 68 -15.05 8.55 -0.40
N ASN A 69 -16.33 8.41 -0.77
CA ASN A 69 -17.45 8.12 0.14
C ASN A 69 -17.48 9.05 1.37
N ASP A 70 -17.40 10.37 1.13
CA ASP A 70 -17.39 11.43 2.15
C ASP A 70 -16.26 11.31 3.20
N ARG A 71 -15.23 10.52 2.90
CA ARG A 71 -14.05 10.32 3.74
C ARG A 71 -12.78 10.82 3.04
N LEU A 72 -11.88 11.39 3.83
CA LEU A 72 -10.54 11.76 3.39
C LEU A 72 -9.57 10.58 3.56
N TRP A 73 -8.80 10.31 2.51
CA TRP A 73 -7.81 9.25 2.42
C TRP A 73 -6.46 9.88 2.13
N PRO A 74 -5.51 9.91 3.07
CA PRO A 74 -4.11 10.22 2.77
C PRO A 74 -3.55 9.18 1.81
N ILE A 75 -2.90 9.63 0.75
CA ILE A 75 -2.40 8.77 -0.33
C ILE A 75 -0.88 8.76 -0.31
N ILE A 76 -0.33 7.57 -0.48
CA ILE A 76 1.08 7.28 -0.66
C ILE A 76 1.26 6.79 -2.10
N GLY A 77 2.21 7.35 -2.85
CA GLY A 77 2.55 6.83 -4.17
C GLY A 77 3.36 7.78 -5.01
N LEU A 78 2.95 7.96 -6.27
CA LEU A 78 3.66 8.73 -7.30
C LEU A 78 4.05 10.15 -6.86
N MET A 79 3.22 10.78 -6.02
CA MET A 79 3.44 12.15 -5.54
C MET A 79 4.03 12.19 -4.11
N GLY A 80 4.58 11.07 -3.63
CA GLY A 80 5.01 10.90 -2.24
C GLY A 80 3.84 10.54 -1.31
N GLY A 81 3.93 10.98 -0.05
CA GLY A 81 2.91 10.73 0.98
C GLY A 81 3.53 10.27 2.30
N ASP A 82 2.74 10.33 3.36
CA ASP A 82 3.17 9.97 4.71
C ASP A 82 2.84 8.50 4.99
N ALA A 83 3.80 7.63 4.67
CA ALA A 83 3.70 6.21 5.00
C ALA A 83 3.85 5.95 6.50
N CYS A 84 3.12 4.95 7.01
CA CYS A 84 3.32 4.44 8.36
C CYS A 84 4.51 3.46 8.37
N CYS A 85 5.72 4.00 8.46
CA CYS A 85 6.96 3.19 8.48
C CYS A 85 7.25 2.58 9.86
N GLN A 86 6.46 2.88 10.89
CA GLN A 86 6.62 2.30 12.22
C GLN A 86 5.33 1.64 12.71
N SER A 87 5.37 0.35 13.05
CA SER A 87 4.19 -0.36 13.57
C SER A 87 3.91 0.01 15.04
N PRO A 88 2.67 -0.16 15.53
CA PRO A 88 2.34 0.02 16.95
C PRO A 88 3.17 -0.86 17.90
N GLN A 89 3.75 -1.95 17.38
CA GLN A 89 4.60 -2.88 18.13
C GLN A 89 6.08 -2.46 18.12
N GLY A 90 6.42 -1.31 17.53
CA GLY A 90 7.76 -0.72 17.50
C GLY A 90 8.65 -1.25 16.37
N GLU A 91 8.07 -1.85 15.34
CA GLU A 91 8.84 -2.33 14.18
C GLU A 91 8.99 -1.23 13.15
N GLU A 92 10.09 -1.26 12.41
CA GLU A 92 10.43 -0.27 11.39
C GLU A 92 10.45 -0.94 10.01
N LEU A 93 9.69 -0.40 9.07
CA LEU A 93 9.70 -0.80 7.67
C LEU A 93 10.71 0.05 6.91
N ARG A 94 11.59 -0.61 6.15
CA ARG A 94 12.52 0.03 5.22
C ARG A 94 12.30 -0.54 3.83
N VAL A 95 12.11 0.34 2.86
CA VAL A 95 12.07 -0.03 1.44
C VAL A 95 13.40 0.38 0.82
N VAL A 96 14.12 -0.58 0.25
CA VAL A 96 15.42 -0.39 -0.40
C VAL A 96 15.20 -0.49 -1.91
N GLU A 97 14.76 0.62 -2.50
CA GLU A 97 14.37 0.70 -3.91
C GLU A 97 15.49 0.25 -4.87
N SER A 98 16.75 0.64 -4.60
CA SER A 98 17.89 0.26 -5.44
C SER A 98 18.15 -1.25 -5.51
N GLU A 99 17.58 -2.01 -4.56
CA GLU A 99 17.75 -3.46 -4.45
C GLU A 99 16.42 -4.21 -4.65
N ASN A 100 15.35 -3.50 -5.00
CA ASN A 100 13.98 -4.02 -5.09
C ASN A 100 13.60 -4.93 -3.91
N ARG A 101 13.88 -4.49 -2.68
CA ARG A 101 13.55 -5.25 -1.47
C ARG A 101 12.99 -4.37 -0.37
N PHE A 102 12.34 -5.00 0.59
CA PHE A 102 11.92 -4.37 1.82
C PHE A 102 12.29 -5.21 3.03
N GLU A 103 12.44 -4.53 4.16
CA GLU A 103 12.99 -5.09 5.39
C GLU A 103 12.15 -4.59 6.56
N VAL A 104 11.91 -5.46 7.55
CA VAL A 104 11.26 -5.11 8.81
C VAL A 104 12.25 -5.32 9.94
N TYR A 105 12.49 -4.26 10.71
CA TYR A 105 13.40 -4.27 11.87
C TYR A 105 12.66 -4.05 13.18
N LYS A 106 13.28 -4.44 14.27
CA LYS A 106 12.90 -4.01 15.62
C LYS A 106 14.13 -3.90 16.50
N ASP A 107 14.33 -2.75 17.12
CA ASP A 107 15.49 -2.47 17.97
C ASP A 107 16.84 -2.75 17.26
N GLY A 108 16.89 -2.48 15.94
CA GLY A 108 18.05 -2.72 15.08
C GLY A 108 18.24 -4.18 14.63
N ILE A 109 17.36 -5.10 15.02
CA ILE A 109 17.39 -6.51 14.62
C ILE A 109 16.45 -6.70 13.42
N GLU A 110 16.95 -7.28 12.33
CA GLU A 110 16.13 -7.68 11.18
C GLU A 110 15.19 -8.81 11.59
N LEU A 111 13.89 -8.61 11.39
CA LEU A 111 12.84 -9.60 11.68
C LEU A 111 12.40 -10.36 10.43
N PHE A 112 12.44 -9.69 9.27
CA PHE A 112 11.96 -10.16 7.99
C PHE A 112 12.53 -9.33 6.84
N THR A 113 12.77 -9.99 5.71
CA THR A 113 13.15 -9.36 4.44
C THR A 113 12.50 -10.11 3.30
N ASP A 114 12.10 -9.37 2.26
CA ASP A 114 11.57 -9.94 1.02
C ASP A 114 11.84 -8.99 -0.16
N SER A 115 11.72 -9.52 -1.37
CA SER A 115 11.96 -8.80 -2.62
C SER A 115 10.67 -8.55 -3.40
N PHE A 116 10.71 -7.55 -4.27
CA PHE A 116 9.68 -7.29 -5.28
C PHE A 116 10.34 -7.13 -6.65
N GLU A 117 9.54 -7.08 -7.71
CA GLU A 117 10.00 -6.70 -9.04
C GLU A 117 9.29 -5.41 -9.43
N ASN A 118 10.05 -4.31 -9.57
CA ASN A 118 9.51 -3.02 -10.02
C ASN A 118 10.05 -2.72 -11.43
N PHE A 119 9.22 -2.91 -12.45
CA PHE A 119 9.62 -2.71 -13.85
C PHE A 119 9.66 -1.25 -14.29
N SER A 120 9.11 -0.35 -13.48
CA SER A 120 8.98 1.06 -13.82
C SER A 120 10.22 1.87 -13.47
N GLY A 121 10.73 1.66 -12.25
CA GLY A 121 11.66 2.58 -11.62
C GLY A 121 11.08 3.98 -11.28
N ASP A 122 9.75 4.19 -11.33
CA ASP A 122 9.18 5.52 -11.02
C ASP A 122 9.11 5.77 -9.51
N TRP A 123 8.52 4.83 -8.77
CA TRP A 123 8.43 4.89 -7.31
C TRP A 123 8.17 3.52 -6.72
N VAL A 124 8.43 3.39 -5.43
CA VAL A 124 7.95 2.30 -4.58
C VAL A 124 7.67 2.86 -3.19
N ALA A 125 6.61 2.40 -2.55
CA ALA A 125 6.31 2.79 -1.19
C ALA A 125 5.79 1.60 -0.38
N GLY A 126 6.07 1.63 0.92
CA GLY A 126 5.63 0.62 1.86
C GLY A 126 5.02 1.25 3.09
N THR A 127 3.98 0.64 3.66
CA THR A 127 3.35 1.08 4.91
C THR A 127 2.85 -0.09 5.73
N PHE A 128 2.89 0.04 7.05
CA PHE A 128 2.04 -0.76 7.93
C PHE A 128 0.61 -0.26 7.91
N SER A 129 -0.36 -1.11 8.25
CA SER A 129 -1.67 -0.66 8.70
C SER A 129 -1.59 0.01 10.07
N THR A 130 -2.60 0.82 10.38
CA THR A 130 -2.71 1.53 11.66
C THR A 130 -2.73 0.60 12.89
N ASP A 131 -3.18 -0.65 12.74
CA ASP A 131 -3.17 -1.68 13.80
C ASP A 131 -1.89 -2.55 13.81
N GLY A 132 -1.02 -2.40 12.81
CA GLY A 132 0.21 -3.19 12.65
C GLY A 132 0.01 -4.63 12.18
N ASN A 133 -1.22 -5.04 11.81
CA ASN A 133 -1.50 -6.41 11.36
C ASN A 133 -1.23 -6.63 9.86
N TRP A 134 -1.06 -5.56 9.10
CA TRP A 134 -0.85 -5.59 7.67
C TRP A 134 0.40 -4.81 7.25
N LEU A 135 1.06 -5.29 6.21
CA LEU A 135 2.16 -4.63 5.53
C LEU A 135 1.85 -4.58 4.03
N ILE A 136 2.00 -3.40 3.43
CA ILE A 136 1.57 -3.12 2.06
C ILE A 136 2.74 -2.49 1.35
N ILE A 137 3.18 -3.09 0.24
CA ILE A 137 4.16 -2.51 -0.68
C ILE A 137 3.46 -2.28 -2.02
N GLY A 138 3.44 -1.02 -2.46
CA GLY A 138 2.89 -0.61 -3.75
C GLY A 138 3.98 -0.05 -4.66
N PHE A 139 3.82 -0.33 -5.95
CA PHE A 139 4.68 0.13 -7.04
C PHE A 139 3.83 0.32 -8.31
N PRO A 140 4.25 1.20 -9.24
CA PRO A 140 3.41 1.75 -10.30
C PRO A 140 2.99 0.75 -11.38
N TYR A 141 3.86 -0.20 -11.73
CA TYR A 141 3.63 -1.16 -12.82
C TYR A 141 3.87 -2.56 -12.30
N ASP A 142 2.80 -3.16 -11.81
CA ASP A 142 2.56 -4.59 -11.84
C ASP A 142 1.10 -4.83 -11.44
N PHE A 143 0.57 -6.01 -11.75
CA PHE A 143 -0.83 -6.35 -11.50
C PHE A 143 -1.19 -6.44 -10.01
N ASP A 144 -0.17 -6.50 -9.14
CA ASP A 144 -0.31 -6.94 -7.76
C ASP A 144 0.49 -6.03 -6.81
N MET A 145 -0.22 -5.34 -5.92
CA MET A 145 0.39 -4.81 -4.70
C MET A 145 0.82 -6.00 -3.83
N ILE A 146 1.95 -5.92 -3.14
CA ILE A 146 2.30 -6.92 -2.14
C ILE A 146 1.56 -6.59 -0.85
N ILE A 147 0.67 -7.49 -0.43
CA ILE A 147 -0.04 -7.37 0.84
C ILE A 147 0.33 -8.57 1.71
N MET A 148 0.81 -8.27 2.91
CA MET A 148 1.18 -9.27 3.90
C MET A 148 0.34 -9.10 5.16
N LYS A 149 0.03 -10.24 5.79
CA LYS A 149 -0.69 -10.34 7.05
C LYS A 149 0.18 -11.01 8.10
N ARG A 150 0.03 -10.56 9.35
CA ARG A 150 0.58 -11.23 10.53
C ARG A 150 -0.42 -12.17 11.20
#